data_AF-A0A960U9L3-F1
#
_entry.id   AF-A0A960U9L3-F1
#
_cell.length_a   1.000
_cell.length_b   1.000
_cell.length_c   1.000
_cell.angle_alpha   90.00
_cell.angle_beta   90.00
_cell.angle_gamma   90.00
#
_symmetry.space_group_name_H-M   'P 1'
#
loop_
_entity.id
_entity.type
_entity.pdbx_description
1 polymer ?
#
loop_
_entity_poly.entity_id
_entity_poly.type
_entity_poly.pdbx_seq_one_letter_code
_entity_poly.pdbx_strand_id
1 'polypeptide(L)'
;MKILTLLFSFLMLFACKSEKEAKLDSFREKRYTNRAYEGAPPTIPHSVEEWGRENCLSCHEEGKAAREGKLAKVTPHAFQLSCRQCHVPSVSNSQFQKTDFVGYRLTGVLNKVQALSPPYIPHRLQDRKNCIACHLSESSPEILKPAHGLRVNCLQCHVPQR
;
A
#
# COMPACT_ATOMS: atom_id res chain seq x y z
N MET A 1 -24.12 -34.75 30.94
CA MET A 1 -23.08 -34.74 29.89
C MET A 1 -23.52 -34.17 28.52
N LYS A 2 -24.63 -33.42 28.41
CA LYS A 2 -25.04 -32.76 27.14
C LYS A 2 -24.68 -31.28 27.03
N ILE A 3 -24.07 -30.70 28.07
CA ILE A 3 -23.68 -29.28 28.12
C ILE A 3 -22.25 -29.07 27.57
N LEU A 4 -21.41 -30.11 27.56
CA LEU A 4 -19.99 -30.00 27.17
C LEU A 4 -19.76 -30.00 25.65
N THR A 5 -20.68 -30.56 24.87
CA THR A 5 -20.60 -30.61 23.39
C THR A 5 -21.12 -29.34 22.71
N LEU A 6 -21.93 -28.51 23.38
CA LEU A 6 -22.40 -27.23 22.84
C LEU A 6 -21.36 -26.10 22.97
N LEU A 7 -20.44 -26.20 23.94
CA LEU A 7 -19.34 -25.24 24.10
C LEU A 7 -18.22 -25.41 23.06
N PHE A 8 -18.03 -26.61 22.53
CA PHE A 8 -17.00 -26.88 21.51
C PHE A 8 -17.41 -26.44 20.09
N SER A 9 -18.71 -26.35 19.82
CA SER A 9 -19.23 -25.89 18.53
C SER A 9 -19.30 -24.36 18.45
N PHE A 10 -19.34 -23.67 19.59
CA PHE A 10 -19.33 -22.19 19.64
C PHE A 10 -17.92 -21.59 19.51
N LEU A 11 -16.87 -22.34 19.89
CA LEU A 11 -15.47 -21.86 19.86
C LEU A 11 -14.85 -21.82 18.45
N MET A 12 -15.38 -22.61 17.51
CA MET A 12 -14.86 -22.69 16.13
C MET A 12 -15.50 -21.67 15.16
N LEU A 13 -16.52 -20.93 15.59
CA LEU A 13 -17.21 -19.93 14.75
C LEU A 13 -16.53 -18.55 14.73
N PHE A 14 -15.46 -18.34 15.50
CA PHE A 14 -14.91 -16.99 15.73
C PHE A 14 -13.62 -16.61 14.98
N ALA A 15 -13.04 -17.47 14.12
CA ALA A 15 -11.71 -17.14 13.58
C ALA A 15 -11.39 -17.59 12.14
N CYS A 16 -12.37 -17.74 11.24
CA CYS A 16 -12.06 -17.95 9.83
C CYS A 16 -12.09 -16.61 9.07
N LYS A 17 -10.93 -15.95 9.03
CA LYS A 17 -10.72 -14.78 8.16
C LYS A 17 -10.77 -15.24 6.69
N SER A 18 -11.46 -14.50 5.82
CA SER A 18 -11.52 -14.89 4.41
C SER A 18 -10.14 -14.78 3.74
N GLU A 19 -9.88 -15.59 2.71
CA GLU A 19 -8.62 -15.57 1.95
C GLU A 19 -8.30 -14.16 1.40
N LYS A 20 -9.32 -13.45 0.92
CA LYS A 20 -9.21 -12.08 0.42
C LYS A 20 -8.73 -11.12 1.52
N GLU A 21 -9.28 -11.23 2.72
CA GLU A 21 -8.88 -10.38 3.83
C GLU A 21 -7.47 -10.71 4.32
N ALA A 22 -7.07 -11.99 4.33
CA ALA A 22 -5.70 -12.38 4.64
C ALA A 22 -4.69 -11.82 3.63
N LYS A 23 -5.02 -11.83 2.33
CA LYS A 23 -4.19 -11.23 1.28
C LYS A 23 -4.08 -9.70 1.42
N LEU A 24 -5.18 -9.03 1.80
CA LEU A 24 -5.18 -7.59 2.04
C LEU A 24 -4.31 -7.20 3.24
N ASP A 25 -4.39 -7.96 4.32
CA ASP A 25 -3.54 -7.78 5.51
C ASP A 25 -2.07 -7.96 5.17
N SER A 26 -1.72 -9.04 4.47
CA SER A 26 -0.33 -9.27 4.04
C SER A 26 0.20 -8.12 3.18
N PHE A 27 -0.64 -7.59 2.28
CA PHE A 27 -0.29 -6.42 1.47
C PHE A 27 -0.08 -5.17 2.33
N ARG A 28 -0.97 -4.92 3.30
CA ARG A 28 -0.87 -3.78 4.23
C ARG A 28 0.40 -3.85 5.07
N GLU A 29 0.72 -5.02 5.64
CA GLU A 29 1.94 -5.19 6.42
C GLU A 29 3.20 -4.93 5.58
N LYS A 30 3.27 -5.44 4.34
CA LYS A 30 4.39 -5.10 3.42
C LYS A 30 4.49 -3.60 3.11
N ARG A 31 3.35 -2.90 3.03
CA ARG A 31 3.30 -1.45 2.82
C ARG A 31 3.73 -0.69 4.08
N TYR A 32 3.46 -1.22 5.26
CA TYR A 32 3.89 -0.62 6.52
C TYR A 32 5.37 -0.84 6.79
N THR A 33 5.92 -2.03 6.49
CA THR A 33 7.34 -2.30 6.77
C THR A 33 8.30 -1.49 5.89
N ASN A 34 7.85 -1.02 4.72
CA ASN A 34 8.66 -0.14 3.87
C ASN A 34 8.43 1.36 4.14
N ARG A 35 7.75 1.74 5.22
CA ARG A 35 7.46 3.14 5.61
C ARG A 35 7.63 3.33 7.11
N ALA A 36 7.97 4.55 7.53
CA ALA A 36 7.98 4.87 8.96
C ALA A 36 6.56 4.94 9.56
N TYR A 37 5.58 5.44 8.80
CA TYR A 37 4.18 5.59 9.19
C TYR A 37 3.28 5.69 7.94
N GLU A 38 1.97 5.60 8.07
CA GLU A 38 1.05 5.75 6.95
C GLU A 38 1.13 7.16 6.35
N GLY A 39 1.34 7.23 5.04
CA GLY A 39 1.58 8.49 4.32
C GLY A 39 3.05 8.81 4.10
N ALA A 40 3.98 8.26 4.90
CA ALA A 40 5.41 8.44 4.69
C ALA A 40 5.86 7.95 3.30
N PRO A 41 6.89 8.58 2.70
CA PRO A 41 7.56 8.05 1.53
C PRO A 41 8.11 6.64 1.83
N PRO A 42 7.99 5.68 0.90
CA PRO A 42 8.64 4.38 1.06
C PRO A 42 10.17 4.51 1.02
N THR A 43 10.87 3.66 1.76
CA THR A 43 12.32 3.51 1.64
C THR A 43 12.71 2.89 0.30
N ILE A 44 13.95 3.11 -0.12
CA ILE A 44 14.51 2.49 -1.34
C ILE A 44 15.09 1.12 -0.93
N PRO A 45 14.55 -0.01 -1.43
CA PRO A 45 14.95 -1.35 -1.00
C PRO A 45 16.08 -1.94 -1.86
N HIS A 46 16.70 -1.15 -2.73
CA HIS A 46 17.77 -1.54 -3.62
C HIS A 46 18.89 -0.49 -3.58
N SER A 47 20.07 -0.87 -4.09
CA SER A 47 21.18 0.06 -4.21
C SER A 47 20.82 1.21 -5.14
N VAL A 48 21.37 2.36 -4.81
CA VAL A 48 21.39 3.59 -5.59
C VAL A 48 22.85 4.04 -5.61
N GLU A 49 23.42 4.24 -6.80
CA GLU A 49 24.75 4.79 -7.00
C GLU A 49 24.80 6.25 -6.50
N GLU A 50 25.91 6.64 -5.89
CA GLU A 50 25.99 7.89 -5.11
C GLU A 50 25.95 9.17 -5.95
N TRP A 51 26.32 9.11 -7.23
CA TRP A 51 26.59 10.28 -8.07
C TRP A 51 25.92 10.19 -9.45
N GLY A 52 24.67 10.61 -9.50
CA GLY A 52 23.96 10.86 -10.75
C GLY A 52 22.54 11.29 -10.42
N ARG A 53 21.91 12.05 -11.32
CA ARG A 53 20.44 12.00 -11.42
C ARG A 53 20.12 10.59 -11.88
N GLU A 54 20.15 9.65 -10.94
CA GLU A 54 19.82 8.27 -11.20
C GLU A 54 18.48 8.28 -11.89
N ASN A 55 18.40 7.57 -13.00
CA ASN A 55 17.23 7.55 -13.83
C ASN A 55 16.16 6.70 -13.12
N CYS A 56 15.71 7.11 -11.92
CA CYS A 56 14.65 6.47 -11.16
C CYS A 56 13.45 6.22 -12.08
N LEU A 57 13.16 7.21 -12.92
CA LEU A 57 12.10 7.18 -13.92
C LEU A 57 12.31 6.10 -14.99
N SER A 58 13.55 5.70 -15.32
CA SER A 58 13.81 4.60 -16.28
C SER A 58 13.04 3.33 -15.94
N CYS A 59 12.81 3.08 -14.65
CA CYS A 59 12.03 1.95 -14.16
C CYS A 59 10.71 2.38 -13.54
N HIS A 60 10.68 3.47 -12.76
CA HIS A 60 9.54 3.89 -11.96
C HIS A 60 8.51 4.77 -12.69
N GLU A 61 8.77 5.23 -13.91
CA GLU A 61 7.78 6.01 -14.68
C GLU A 61 6.63 5.12 -15.19
N GLU A 62 6.98 3.99 -15.81
CA GLU A 62 6.01 3.05 -16.39
C GLU A 62 5.95 1.71 -15.64
N GLY A 63 6.85 1.49 -14.68
CA GLY A 63 6.86 0.29 -13.85
C GLY A 63 7.55 -0.90 -14.54
N LYS A 64 8.74 -0.67 -15.08
CA LYS A 64 9.51 -1.69 -15.82
C LYS A 64 9.93 -2.86 -14.93
N ALA A 65 10.34 -3.95 -15.58
CA ALA A 65 10.92 -5.10 -14.90
C ALA A 65 12.10 -4.70 -14.02
N ALA A 66 12.02 -5.10 -12.75
CA ALA A 66 13.07 -5.06 -11.76
C ALA A 66 13.64 -6.48 -11.56
N ARG A 67 14.55 -6.63 -10.59
CA ARG A 67 15.15 -7.92 -10.26
C ARG A 67 14.08 -8.93 -9.79
N GLU A 68 14.36 -10.22 -9.98
CA GLU A 68 13.53 -11.34 -9.51
C GLU A 68 12.10 -11.37 -10.11
N GLY A 69 11.94 -10.90 -11.34
CA GLY A 69 10.63 -10.92 -12.03
C GLY A 69 9.58 -10.00 -11.41
N LYS A 70 9.98 -9.07 -10.53
CA LYS A 70 9.10 -8.05 -9.96
C LYS A 70 9.06 -6.84 -10.89
N LEU A 71 7.97 -6.08 -10.87
CA LEU A 71 7.89 -4.77 -11.54
C LEU A 71 8.23 -3.66 -10.56
N ALA A 72 8.97 -2.65 -11.03
CA ALA A 72 9.14 -1.40 -10.31
C ALA A 72 7.78 -0.74 -10.07
N LYS A 73 7.59 -0.13 -8.90
CA LYS A 73 6.33 0.58 -8.62
C LYS A 73 6.30 1.88 -9.39
N VAL A 74 5.19 2.14 -10.08
CA VAL A 74 4.98 3.42 -10.79
C VAL A 74 4.92 4.56 -9.78
N THR A 75 5.68 5.63 -10.02
CA THR A 75 5.63 6.82 -9.19
C THR A 75 4.36 7.62 -9.46
N PRO A 76 3.61 8.04 -8.43
CA PRO A 76 2.47 8.91 -8.63
C PRO A 76 2.85 10.38 -8.86
N HIS A 77 4.14 10.72 -8.79
CA HIS A 77 4.67 12.08 -8.83
C HIS A 77 5.97 12.16 -9.66
N ALA A 78 5.92 11.77 -10.94
CA ALA A 78 7.08 11.73 -11.84
C ALA A 78 7.76 13.10 -12.05
N PHE A 79 7.03 14.20 -11.84
CA PHE A 79 7.58 15.56 -11.91
C PHE A 79 8.53 15.92 -10.76
N GLN A 80 8.54 15.14 -9.66
CA GLN A 80 9.48 15.34 -8.55
C GLN A 80 10.82 14.68 -8.86
N LEU A 81 11.73 15.45 -9.46
CA LEU A 81 13.01 14.93 -9.94
C LEU A 81 14.03 14.62 -8.82
N SER A 82 13.88 15.22 -7.65
CA SER A 82 14.75 15.00 -6.49
C SER A 82 14.27 13.85 -5.61
N CYS A 83 14.18 12.64 -6.15
CA CYS A 83 13.55 11.48 -5.48
C CYS A 83 14.16 11.21 -4.09
N ARG A 84 15.49 11.36 -3.95
CA ARG A 84 16.24 11.14 -2.71
C ARG A 84 16.04 12.21 -1.63
N GLN A 85 15.29 13.28 -1.92
CA GLN A 85 14.86 14.25 -0.90
C GLN A 85 13.86 13.63 0.08
N CYS A 86 13.06 12.68 -0.40
CA CYS A 86 12.00 12.03 0.38
C CYS A 86 12.24 10.53 0.55
N HIS A 87 12.80 9.86 -0.46
CA HIS A 87 13.04 8.42 -0.45
C HIS A 87 14.49 8.12 -0.04
N VAL A 88 14.65 7.44 1.09
CA VAL A 88 15.97 7.12 1.65
C VAL A 88 16.27 5.63 1.50
N PRO A 89 17.50 5.23 1.08
CA PRO A 89 17.92 3.84 1.05
C PRO A 89 17.89 3.17 2.43
N SER A 90 17.41 1.93 2.47
CA SER A 90 17.47 1.11 3.69
C SER A 90 18.82 0.39 3.75
N VAL A 91 19.76 0.92 4.54
CA VAL A 91 21.13 0.37 4.67
C VAL A 91 21.28 -0.68 5.78
N SER A 92 20.27 -0.84 6.64
CA SER A 92 20.24 -1.83 7.72
C SER A 92 18.80 -2.29 7.99
N ASN A 93 18.66 -3.50 8.50
CA ASN A 93 17.39 -4.04 9.02
C ASN A 93 17.22 -3.82 10.54
N SER A 94 18.21 -3.20 11.20
CA SER A 94 18.19 -2.88 12.62
C SER A 94 18.23 -1.37 12.86
N GLN A 95 17.58 -0.94 13.93
CA GLN A 95 17.68 0.44 14.41
C GLN A 95 19.08 0.68 14.99
N PHE A 96 19.65 1.86 14.74
CA PHE A 96 20.92 2.27 15.37
C PHE A 96 20.77 2.39 16.90
N GLN A 97 19.64 2.92 17.35
CA GLN A 97 19.23 2.94 18.76
C GLN A 97 17.74 2.62 18.85
N LYS A 98 17.35 2.00 19.97
CA LYS A 98 15.94 1.72 20.27
C LYS A 98 15.17 3.04 20.34
N THR A 99 13.95 3.03 19.83
CA THR A 99 13.02 4.16 19.90
C THR A 99 11.63 3.67 20.23
N ASP A 100 10.90 4.43 21.05
CA ASP A 100 9.49 4.19 21.37
C ASP A 100 8.56 4.78 20.30
N PHE A 101 9.10 5.24 19.17
CA PHE A 101 8.30 5.74 18.06
C PHE A 101 7.38 4.65 17.50
N VAL A 102 6.07 4.89 17.57
CA VAL A 102 5.05 4.06 16.93
C VAL A 102 4.43 4.85 15.78
N GLY A 103 4.71 4.42 14.55
CA GLY A 103 4.13 5.03 13.36
C GLY A 103 2.62 4.81 13.29
N TYR A 104 1.87 5.87 12.91
CA TYR A 104 0.45 5.75 12.64
C TYR A 104 0.20 4.70 11.55
N ARG A 105 -0.68 3.75 11.82
CA ARG A 105 -1.16 2.75 10.86
C ARG A 105 -2.62 3.04 10.56
N LEU A 106 -3.00 2.93 9.30
CA LEU A 106 -4.41 3.03 8.95
C LEU A 106 -5.15 1.79 9.47
N THR A 107 -5.98 2.00 10.47
CA THR A 107 -6.90 0.99 11.01
C THR A 107 -8.26 1.22 10.37
N GLY A 108 -8.65 0.36 9.43
CA GLY A 108 -9.95 0.54 8.77
C GLY A 108 -10.23 -0.39 7.61
N VAL A 109 -11.46 -0.88 7.57
CA VAL A 109 -12.09 -1.47 6.38
C VAL A 109 -12.33 -0.33 5.37
N LEU A 110 -12.47 -0.66 4.09
CA LEU A 110 -12.93 0.30 3.09
C LEU A 110 -14.27 0.89 3.55
N ASN A 111 -14.24 2.08 4.15
CA ASN A 111 -15.43 2.75 4.59
C ASN A 111 -16.28 3.04 3.35
N LYS A 112 -17.51 2.56 3.37
CA LYS A 112 -18.53 2.85 2.37
C LYS A 112 -19.74 3.34 3.14
N VAL A 113 -20.42 4.36 2.62
CA VAL A 113 -21.66 4.86 3.24
C VAL A 113 -22.74 3.78 3.22
N GLN A 114 -22.81 3.00 2.14
CA GLN A 114 -23.72 1.86 1.96
C GLN A 114 -23.05 0.79 1.09
N ALA A 115 -23.64 -0.40 1.01
CA ALA A 115 -23.03 -1.57 0.36
C ALA A 115 -22.54 -1.30 -1.08
N LEU A 116 -23.30 -0.54 -1.85
CA LEU A 116 -23.04 -0.22 -3.26
C LEU A 116 -22.30 1.11 -3.48
N SER A 117 -22.04 1.89 -2.43
CA SER A 117 -21.29 3.15 -2.57
C SER A 117 -19.83 2.87 -2.95
N PRO A 118 -19.19 3.76 -3.71
CA PRO A 118 -17.75 3.76 -3.85
C PRO A 118 -17.07 3.85 -2.47
N PRO A 119 -15.92 3.19 -2.26
CA PRO A 119 -15.13 3.38 -1.05
C PRO A 119 -14.56 4.80 -0.96
N TYR A 120 -14.46 5.31 0.27
CA TYR A 120 -13.65 6.50 0.57
C TYR A 120 -12.18 6.25 0.20
N ILE A 121 -11.47 7.30 -0.19
CA ILE A 121 -10.01 7.24 -0.39
C ILE A 121 -9.38 7.22 1.00
N PRO A 122 -8.69 6.12 1.38
CA PRO A 122 -8.23 5.93 2.75
C PRO A 122 -6.88 6.60 3.04
N HIS A 123 -6.38 7.42 2.11
CA HIS A 123 -5.08 8.07 2.21
C HIS A 123 -5.15 9.51 1.69
N ARG A 124 -4.19 10.33 2.11
CA ARG A 124 -4.03 11.70 1.59
C ARG A 124 -3.69 11.68 0.10
N LEU A 125 -4.12 12.72 -0.62
CA LEU A 125 -3.88 12.88 -2.06
C LEU A 125 -2.64 13.68 -2.40
N GLN A 126 -2.02 14.36 -1.43
CA GLN A 126 -0.76 15.07 -1.65
C GLN A 126 0.27 14.09 -2.20
N ASP A 127 0.85 14.43 -3.36
CA ASP A 127 1.77 13.60 -4.12
C ASP A 127 1.23 12.21 -4.51
N ARG A 128 -0.10 11.98 -4.43
CA ARG A 128 -0.75 10.70 -4.76
C ARG A 128 -1.96 10.88 -5.66
N LYS A 129 -1.98 11.95 -6.45
CA LYS A 129 -3.11 12.29 -7.34
C LYS A 129 -3.21 11.40 -8.58
N ASN A 130 -2.09 10.80 -9.01
CA ASN A 130 -2.11 9.80 -10.07
C ASN A 130 -2.61 8.45 -9.52
N CYS A 131 -3.93 8.27 -9.47
CA CYS A 131 -4.56 7.06 -8.94
C CYS A 131 -4.12 5.79 -9.70
N ILE A 132 -3.87 5.91 -11.00
CA ILE A 132 -3.51 4.81 -11.89
C ILE A 132 -2.18 4.17 -11.47
N ALA A 133 -1.23 4.95 -10.94
CA ALA A 133 0.07 4.45 -10.49
C ALA A 133 -0.01 3.30 -9.48
N CYS A 134 -1.06 3.27 -8.64
CA CYS A 134 -1.24 2.24 -7.60
C CYS A 134 -2.42 1.30 -7.86
N HIS A 135 -3.42 1.74 -8.64
CA HIS A 135 -4.67 1.00 -8.83
C HIS A 135 -4.80 0.35 -10.21
N LEU A 136 -4.06 0.80 -11.23
CA LEU A 136 -4.28 0.37 -12.62
C LEU A 136 -2.98 0.15 -13.43
N SER A 137 -1.81 0.51 -12.91
CA SER A 137 -0.54 0.20 -13.56
C SER A 137 -0.29 -1.30 -13.62
N GLU A 138 0.61 -1.76 -14.50
CA GLU A 138 1.04 -3.17 -14.52
C GLU A 138 1.63 -3.63 -13.17
N SER A 139 2.37 -2.73 -12.50
CA SER A 139 2.92 -2.99 -11.16
C SER A 139 1.89 -2.95 -10.01
N SER A 140 0.61 -2.66 -10.30
CA SER A 140 -0.44 -2.50 -9.30
C SER A 140 -0.87 -3.88 -8.76
N PRO A 141 -0.98 -4.04 -7.43
CA PRO A 141 -1.50 -5.27 -6.84
C PRO A 141 -2.92 -5.53 -7.31
N GLU A 142 -3.22 -6.77 -7.70
CA GLU A 142 -4.55 -7.17 -8.18
C GLU A 142 -5.67 -6.82 -7.20
N ILE A 143 -5.41 -6.92 -5.90
CA ILE A 143 -6.37 -6.60 -4.83
C ILE A 143 -6.78 -5.12 -4.77
N LEU A 144 -5.97 -4.23 -5.36
CA LEU A 144 -6.26 -2.79 -5.41
C LEU A 144 -6.94 -2.38 -6.71
N LYS A 145 -7.00 -3.26 -7.71
CA LYS A 145 -7.62 -2.91 -8.99
C LYS A 145 -9.12 -2.70 -8.78
N PRO A 146 -9.70 -1.61 -9.32
CA PRO A 146 -11.11 -1.37 -9.21
C PRO A 146 -11.89 -2.46 -9.96
N ALA A 147 -13.05 -2.84 -9.43
CA ALA A 147 -13.96 -3.79 -10.10
C ALA A 147 -14.67 -3.18 -11.31
N HIS A 148 -14.61 -1.84 -11.47
CA HIS A 148 -15.11 -1.14 -12.64
C HIS A 148 -13.97 -0.85 -13.61
N GLY A 149 -14.31 -0.68 -14.89
CA GLY A 149 -13.34 -0.32 -15.93
C GLY A 149 -12.70 1.06 -15.74
N LEU A 150 -11.92 1.46 -16.75
CA LEU A 150 -11.21 2.73 -16.79
C LEU A 150 -12.20 3.90 -16.71
N ARG A 151 -12.03 4.75 -15.70
CA ARG A 151 -12.75 6.02 -15.53
C ARG A 151 -11.74 7.15 -15.62
N VAL A 152 -12.12 8.25 -16.26
CA VAL A 152 -11.24 9.40 -16.47
C VAL A 152 -11.07 10.23 -15.19
N ASN A 153 -12.06 10.22 -14.29
CA ASN A 153 -12.04 10.99 -13.05
C ASN A 153 -12.48 10.14 -11.83
N CYS A 154 -11.52 9.61 -11.09
CA CYS A 154 -11.79 8.81 -9.89
C CYS A 154 -12.44 9.64 -8.76
N LEU A 155 -12.11 10.94 -8.68
CA LEU A 155 -12.59 11.84 -7.61
C LEU A 155 -14.06 12.26 -7.77
N GLN A 156 -14.68 11.93 -8.90
CA GLN A 156 -16.13 12.10 -9.07
C GLN A 156 -16.93 11.24 -8.08
N CYS A 157 -16.40 10.06 -7.76
CA CYS A 157 -17.10 9.04 -6.97
C CYS A 157 -16.37 8.69 -5.68
N HIS A 158 -15.04 8.67 -5.71
CA HIS A 158 -14.23 8.40 -4.54
C HIS A 158 -13.86 9.71 -3.86
N VAL A 159 -14.35 9.89 -2.64
CA VAL A 159 -14.06 11.09 -1.84
C VAL A 159 -13.02 10.78 -0.76
N PRO A 160 -12.08 11.70 -0.45
CA PRO A 160 -11.12 11.51 0.63
C PRO A 160 -11.79 11.27 1.97
N GLN A 161 -11.27 10.34 2.75
CA GLN A 161 -11.60 10.24 4.16
C GLN A 161 -11.08 11.49 4.88
N ARG A 162 -11.93 12.12 5.69
CA ARG A 162 -11.54 13.26 6.54
C ARG A 162 -10.69 12.80 7.71
#